data_AF-A0A443SLI9-F1
#
_entry.id   AF-A0A443SLI9-F1
#
_cell.length_a   1.000
_cell.length_b   1.000
_cell.length_c   1.000
_cell.angle_alpha   90.00
_cell.angle_beta   90.00
_cell.angle_gamma   90.00
#
_symmetry.space_group_name_H-M   'P 1'
#
loop_
_entity.id
_entity.type
_entity.pdbx_description
1 polymer ?
#
loop_
_entity_poly.entity_id
_entity_poly.type
_entity_poly.pdbx_seq_one_letter_code
_entity_poly.pdbx_strand_id
1 'polypeptide(L)'
;MAIFKCVNGNCVHYYNANKEQKGVAQITIFDASVPNRDMFSKSDVYVKIRVFGPVNANVGKTATVENNNDPVFNTTFTTPEISKLSSVIFEVIDKDFRFDDFIASVFVSIDETDHKLPLKLAFPGGWIRVKLHWINRNGRNSIF
;
A
#
# COMPACT_ATOMS: atom_id res chain seq x y z
N MET A 1 20.60 -1.80 20.05
CA MET A 1 20.86 -2.50 18.77
C MET A 1 20.23 -1.69 17.66
N ALA A 2 21.03 -1.15 16.75
CA ALA A 2 20.52 -0.45 15.57
C ALA A 2 20.03 -1.50 14.56
N ILE A 3 18.84 -1.28 14.01
CA ILE A 3 18.29 -2.12 12.95
C ILE A 3 18.42 -1.31 11.66
N PHE A 4 18.86 -1.97 10.59
CA PHE A 4 18.88 -1.37 9.26
C PHE A 4 17.63 -1.83 8.54
N LYS A 5 16.86 -0.88 7.99
CA LYS A 5 15.74 -1.17 7.09
C LYS A 5 16.04 -0.48 5.77
N CYS A 6 15.97 -1.26 4.69
CA CYS A 6 16.20 -0.77 3.34
C CYS A 6 14.89 -0.80 2.56
N VAL A 7 14.54 0.33 1.94
CA VAL A 7 13.34 0.50 1.11
C VAL A 7 13.79 1.10 -0.23
N ASN A 8 13.50 0.42 -1.33
CA ASN A 8 13.86 0.84 -2.69
C ASN A 8 15.36 1.16 -2.88
N GLY A 9 16.25 0.39 -2.24
CA GLY A 9 17.71 0.58 -2.31
C GLY A 9 18.27 1.65 -1.37
N ASN A 10 17.41 2.38 -0.65
CA ASN A 10 17.84 3.34 0.37
C ASN A 10 17.75 2.70 1.75
N CYS A 11 18.88 2.61 2.45
CA CYS A 11 18.95 2.08 3.81
C CYS A 11 18.96 3.21 4.84
N VAL A 12 18.00 3.21 5.75
CA VAL A 12 17.92 4.19 6.85
C VAL A 12 18.35 3.56 8.17
N HIS A 13 19.08 4.35 8.96
CA HIS A 13 19.53 3.99 10.30
C HIS A 13 18.36 4.08 11.28
N TYR A 14 17.90 2.94 11.79
CA TYR A 14 16.80 2.91 12.76
C TYR A 14 17.36 2.90 14.19
N TYR A 15 17.38 4.08 14.84
CA TYR A 15 17.67 4.18 16.27
C TYR A 15 16.47 3.71 17.08
N ASN A 16 16.72 2.73 17.96
CA ASN A 16 15.73 2.10 18.83
C ASN A 16 15.40 3.05 20.01
N ALA A 17 14.54 4.03 19.78
CA ALA A 17 14.06 4.95 20.83
C ALA A 17 12.56 4.84 21.13
N ASN A 18 11.82 3.98 20.43
CA ASN A 18 10.37 3.92 20.58
C ASN A 18 9.88 2.51 20.92
N LYS A 19 9.25 2.40 22.09
CA LYS A 19 8.29 1.34 22.44
C LYS A 19 7.41 1.08 21.20
N GLU A 20 7.26 -0.18 20.81
CA GLU A 20 6.44 -0.59 19.66
C GLU A 20 5.11 0.18 19.64
N GLN A 21 4.94 1.06 18.65
CA GLN A 21 3.72 1.85 18.51
C GLN A 21 2.68 1.02 17.77
N LYS A 22 1.60 0.66 18.46
CA LYS A 22 0.46 -0.03 17.88
C LYS A 22 -0.66 0.95 17.54
N GLY A 23 -1.33 0.70 16.44
CA GLY A 23 -2.38 1.58 15.91
C GLY A 23 -3.03 0.98 14.68
N VAL A 24 -3.83 1.78 13.99
CA VAL A 24 -4.47 1.40 12.72
C VAL A 24 -4.04 2.35 11.62
N ALA A 25 -4.03 1.86 10.38
CA ALA A 25 -3.83 2.69 9.19
C ALA A 25 -5.14 2.79 8.41
N GLN A 26 -5.55 4.01 8.09
CA GLN A 26 -6.53 4.27 7.05
C GLN A 26 -5.80 4.37 5.71
N ILE A 27 -6.22 3.53 4.76
CA ILE A 27 -5.58 3.35 3.47
C ILE A 27 -6.57 3.78 2.40
N THR A 28 -6.26 4.83 1.64
CA THR A 28 -7.09 5.25 0.50
C THR A 28 -6.36 4.94 -0.80
N ILE A 29 -7.04 4.28 -1.72
CA ILE A 29 -6.57 4.03 -3.08
C ILE A 29 -7.38 4.93 -4.01
N PHE A 30 -6.70 5.81 -4.74
CA PHE A 30 -7.36 6.79 -5.61
C PHE A 30 -7.51 6.23 -7.01
N ASP A 31 -6.40 6.05 -7.71
CA ASP A 31 -6.33 5.65 -9.10
C ASP A 31 -4.99 4.98 -9.41
N ALA A 32 -4.91 4.38 -10.59
CA ALA A 32 -3.68 3.80 -11.13
C ALA A 32 -3.57 4.09 -12.62
N SER A 33 -2.40 3.81 -13.17
CA SER A 33 -2.17 3.64 -14.61
C SER A 33 -1.38 2.35 -14.77
N VAL A 34 -1.88 1.41 -15.57
CA VAL A 34 -1.30 0.07 -15.75
C VAL A 34 -0.88 -0.14 -17.20
N PRO A 35 0.17 -0.95 -17.47
CA PRO A 35 0.51 -1.32 -18.83
C PRO A 35 -0.62 -2.16 -19.41
N ASN A 36 -0.87 -2.03 -20.71
CA ASN A 36 -1.80 -2.93 -21.37
C ASN A 36 -1.21 -4.35 -21.39
N ARG A 37 -1.85 -5.29 -20.71
CA ARG A 37 -1.47 -6.71 -20.73
C ARG A 37 -2.22 -7.51 -21.79
N ASP A 38 -3.30 -6.95 -22.31
CA ASP A 38 -4.13 -7.58 -23.31
C ASP A 38 -3.81 -7.15 -24.74
N MET A 39 -3.88 -8.11 -25.67
CA MET A 39 -3.65 -7.88 -27.11
C MET A 39 -4.85 -7.21 -27.80
N PHE A 40 -6.07 -7.38 -27.27
CA PHE A 40 -7.32 -6.94 -27.91
C PHE A 40 -8.29 -6.17 -26.97
N SER A 41 -7.98 -6.07 -25.69
CA SER A 41 -8.75 -5.36 -24.65
C SER A 41 -7.83 -4.49 -23.80
N LYS A 42 -8.40 -3.74 -22.85
CA LYS A 42 -7.68 -3.14 -21.74
C LYS A 42 -7.86 -4.02 -20.50
N SER A 43 -7.00 -3.85 -19.50
CA SER A 43 -7.02 -4.60 -18.26
C SER A 43 -8.28 -4.35 -17.39
N ASP A 44 -8.71 -5.39 -16.68
CA ASP A 44 -9.75 -5.42 -15.66
C ASP A 44 -9.12 -5.30 -14.25
N VAL A 45 -8.83 -4.08 -13.82
CA VAL A 45 -7.90 -3.86 -12.72
C VAL A 45 -8.58 -3.89 -11.36
N TYR A 46 -7.95 -4.57 -10.39
CA TYR A 46 -8.24 -4.39 -8.96
C TYR A 46 -6.96 -4.43 -8.12
N VAL A 47 -7.03 -3.96 -6.88
CA VAL A 47 -5.88 -3.90 -5.96
C VAL A 47 -6.15 -4.69 -4.70
N LYS A 48 -5.28 -5.66 -4.36
CA LYS A 48 -5.27 -6.34 -3.04
C LYS A 48 -4.37 -5.58 -2.07
N ILE A 49 -4.80 -5.52 -0.82
CA ILE A 49 -4.10 -4.82 0.25
C ILE A 49 -3.73 -5.81 1.35
N ARG A 50 -2.44 -5.85 1.69
CA ARG A 50 -1.90 -6.67 2.77
C ARG A 50 -0.99 -5.85 3.67
N VAL A 51 -0.83 -6.29 4.89
CA VAL A 51 0.16 -5.76 5.83
C VAL A 51 1.20 -6.85 6.08
N PHE A 52 2.46 -6.45 6.05
CA PHE A 52 3.60 -7.30 6.39
C PHE A 52 4.44 -6.64 7.49
N GLY A 53 4.88 -7.42 8.47
CA GLY A 53 5.70 -6.91 9.59
C GLY A 53 5.58 -7.80 10.82
N PRO A 54 5.64 -7.22 12.03
CA PRO A 54 5.41 -7.97 13.28
C PRO A 54 4.05 -8.68 13.32
N VAL A 55 3.04 -8.11 12.67
CA VAL A 55 1.73 -8.71 12.43
C VAL A 55 1.44 -8.68 10.94
N ASN A 56 1.12 -9.85 10.38
CA ASN A 56 0.66 -9.99 9.00
C ASN A 56 -0.86 -9.97 8.95
N ALA A 57 -1.44 -9.24 8.00
CA ALA A 57 -2.89 -9.15 7.86
C ALA A 57 -3.30 -8.98 6.39
N ASN A 58 -4.41 -9.62 6.00
CA ASN A 58 -5.11 -9.28 4.76
C ASN A 58 -6.14 -8.20 5.07
N VAL A 59 -6.06 -7.05 4.41
CA VAL A 59 -6.93 -5.90 4.69
C VAL A 59 -8.17 -5.93 3.81
N GLY A 60 -8.01 -6.33 2.54
CA GLY A 60 -9.10 -6.41 1.59
C GLY A 60 -8.64 -6.22 0.15
N LYS A 61 -9.60 -5.92 -0.72
CA LYS A 61 -9.35 -5.55 -2.12
C LYS A 61 -10.36 -4.52 -2.60
N THR A 62 -9.99 -3.72 -3.59
CA THR A 62 -10.93 -2.81 -4.29
C THR A 62 -11.95 -3.61 -5.11
N ALA A 63 -13.02 -2.93 -5.54
CA ALA A 63 -13.78 -3.42 -6.68
C ALA A 63 -12.90 -3.48 -7.93
N THR A 64 -13.26 -4.35 -8.87
CA THR A 64 -12.65 -4.41 -10.20
C THR A 64 -13.21 -3.28 -11.05
N VAL A 65 -12.33 -2.58 -11.77
CA VAL A 65 -12.69 -1.62 -12.81
C VAL A 65 -12.38 -2.28 -14.15
N GLU A 66 -13.43 -2.57 -14.91
CA GLU A 66 -13.32 -3.36 -16.15
C GLU A 66 -12.87 -2.51 -17.35
N ASN A 67 -12.08 -3.11 -18.23
CA ASN A 67 -11.62 -2.58 -19.52
C ASN A 67 -11.06 -1.16 -19.42
N ASN A 68 -10.17 -0.92 -18.45
CA ASN A 68 -9.60 0.40 -18.20
C ASN A 68 -8.17 0.34 -17.64
N ASN A 69 -7.21 0.85 -18.42
CA ASN A 69 -5.81 0.96 -18.02
C ASN A 69 -5.53 2.12 -17.06
N ASP A 70 -6.48 3.04 -16.88
CA ASP A 70 -6.39 4.16 -15.92
C ASP A 70 -7.57 4.10 -14.93
N PRO A 71 -7.65 3.04 -14.09
CA PRO A 71 -8.78 2.83 -13.20
C PRO A 71 -8.82 3.86 -12.07
N VAL A 72 -10.03 4.28 -11.70
CA VAL A 72 -10.30 5.12 -10.53
C VAL A 72 -11.10 4.31 -9.51
N PHE A 73 -10.57 4.17 -8.30
CA PHE A 73 -11.15 3.34 -7.23
C PHE A 73 -11.79 4.18 -6.13
N ASN A 74 -11.12 5.26 -5.68
CA ASN A 74 -11.52 6.12 -4.56
C ASN A 74 -12.07 5.35 -3.35
N THR A 75 -11.42 4.25 -2.97
CA THR A 75 -11.87 3.37 -1.89
C THR A 75 -10.94 3.48 -0.69
N THR A 76 -11.52 3.51 0.52
CA THR A 76 -10.78 3.56 1.78
C THR A 76 -10.97 2.28 2.59
N PHE A 77 -9.88 1.78 3.16
CA PHE A 77 -9.82 0.62 4.04
C PHE A 77 -9.22 1.02 5.38
N THR A 78 -9.55 0.27 6.43
CA THR A 78 -8.90 0.40 7.74
C THR A 78 -8.27 -0.93 8.10
N THR A 79 -7.00 -0.91 8.48
CA THR A 79 -6.30 -2.13 8.91
C THR A 79 -6.84 -2.60 10.27
N PRO A 80 -6.64 -3.88 10.64
CA PRO A 80 -6.63 -4.25 12.05
C PRO A 80 -5.52 -3.50 12.80
N GLU A 81 -5.44 -3.70 14.12
CA GLU A 81 -4.32 -3.17 14.89
C GLU A 81 -3.00 -3.80 14.41
N ILE A 82 -2.06 -2.94 14.03
CA ILE A 82 -0.76 -3.31 13.50
C ILE A 82 0.34 -2.50 14.17
N SER A 83 1.59 -2.86 13.89
CA SER A 83 2.78 -2.14 14.36
C SER A 83 3.13 -1.02 13.38
N LYS A 84 3.62 0.11 13.88
CA LYS A 84 4.17 1.19 13.04
C LYS A 84 5.41 0.76 12.24
N LEU A 85 6.03 -0.36 12.62
CA LEU A 85 7.13 -0.98 11.88
C LEU A 85 6.68 -1.79 10.67
N SER A 86 5.37 -2.05 10.53
CA SER A 86 4.83 -2.80 9.39
C SER A 86 4.88 -1.98 8.10
N SER A 87 4.78 -2.67 6.98
CA SER A 87 4.59 -2.11 5.65
C SER A 87 3.25 -2.55 5.08
N VAL A 88 2.59 -1.66 4.35
CA VAL A 88 1.40 -1.97 3.56
C VAL A 88 1.84 -2.33 2.15
N ILE A 89 1.37 -3.46 1.65
CA ILE A 89 1.63 -3.98 0.31
C ILE A 89 0.36 -3.81 -0.52
N PHE A 90 0.53 -3.28 -1.73
CA PHE A 90 -0.49 -3.13 -2.75
C PHE A 90 -0.14 -4.03 -3.93
N GLU A 91 -0.95 -5.06 -4.16
CA GLU A 91 -0.82 -5.94 -5.32
C GLU A 91 -1.82 -5.47 -6.37
N VAL A 92 -1.32 -4.97 -7.51
CA VAL A 92 -2.12 -4.56 -8.67
C VAL A 92 -2.29 -5.78 -9.58
N ILE A 93 -3.53 -6.11 -9.89
CA ILE A 93 -3.90 -7.37 -10.54
C ILE A 93 -4.88 -7.07 -11.67
N ASP A 94 -4.66 -7.74 -12.79
CA ASP A 94 -5.60 -7.86 -13.90
C ASP A 94 -6.53 -9.05 -13.64
N LYS A 95 -7.84 -8.85 -13.71
CA LYS A 95 -8.82 -9.90 -13.45
C LYS A 95 -9.21 -10.55 -14.76
N ASP A 96 -8.74 -11.76 -14.98
CA ASP A 96 -9.15 -12.57 -16.12
C ASP A 96 -10.14 -13.67 -15.74
N PHE A 97 -10.86 -14.16 -16.74
CA PHE A 97 -11.86 -15.23 -16.56
C PHE A 97 -11.26 -16.56 -16.07
N ARG A 98 -9.96 -16.83 -16.31
CA ARG A 98 -9.30 -18.10 -15.90
C ARG A 98 -8.32 -17.92 -14.74
N PHE A 99 -7.35 -17.03 -14.88
CA PHE A 99 -6.32 -16.79 -13.87
C PHE A 99 -6.01 -15.31 -13.82
N ASP A 100 -6.21 -14.68 -12.67
CA ASP A 100 -5.85 -13.29 -12.47
C ASP A 100 -4.35 -13.05 -12.72
N ASP A 101 -4.02 -12.16 -13.64
CA ASP A 101 -2.65 -11.83 -14.01
C ASP A 101 -2.07 -10.76 -13.06
N PHE A 102 -0.95 -11.11 -12.42
CA PHE A 102 -0.24 -10.18 -11.56
C PHE A 102 0.47 -9.10 -12.39
N ILE A 103 0.15 -7.83 -12.12
CA ILE A 103 0.78 -6.68 -12.79
C ILE A 103 2.00 -6.21 -12.00
N ALA A 104 1.80 -5.87 -10.72
CA ALA A 104 2.83 -5.28 -9.88
C ALA A 104 2.55 -5.42 -8.39
N SER A 105 3.60 -5.32 -7.58
CA SER A 105 3.51 -5.16 -6.13
C SER A 105 4.35 -3.97 -5.73
N VAL A 106 3.73 -3.05 -5.00
CA VAL A 106 4.40 -1.88 -4.40
C VAL A 106 4.11 -1.86 -2.92
N PHE A 107 5.01 -1.29 -2.13
CA PHE A 107 4.88 -1.25 -0.69
C PHE A 107 5.21 0.12 -0.12
N VAL A 108 4.60 0.43 1.00
CA VAL A 108 4.82 1.66 1.76
C VAL A 108 5.05 1.29 3.22
N SER A 109 6.16 1.75 3.80
CA SER A 109 6.42 1.54 5.22
C SER A 109 5.62 2.53 6.05
N ILE A 110 4.98 2.07 7.13
CA ILE A 110 4.09 2.92 7.93
C ILE A 110 4.89 3.96 8.75
N ASP A 111 6.08 3.58 9.19
CA ASP A 111 7.03 4.44 9.91
C ASP A 111 7.45 5.68 9.09
N GLU A 112 7.59 5.52 7.78
CA GLU A 112 7.91 6.58 6.83
C GLU A 112 6.70 7.50 6.58
N THR A 113 5.48 7.05 6.89
CA THR A 113 4.24 7.78 6.58
C THR A 113 3.72 8.66 7.74
N ASP A 114 4.29 9.86 7.86
CA ASP A 114 3.55 11.05 8.30
C ASP A 114 2.94 11.81 7.09
N HIS A 115 2.72 11.08 5.99
CA HIS A 115 2.37 11.65 4.69
C HIS A 115 0.88 12.01 4.62
N LYS A 116 0.55 13.27 4.90
CA LYS A 116 -0.81 13.84 4.72
C LYS A 116 -1.27 13.86 3.26
N LEU A 117 -0.35 13.70 2.31
CA LEU A 117 -0.60 13.78 0.87
C LEU A 117 -0.61 12.38 0.22
N PRO A 118 -1.35 12.20 -0.89
CA PRO A 118 -1.26 10.99 -1.68
C PRO A 118 0.15 10.78 -2.25
N LEU A 119 0.62 9.53 -2.18
CA LEU A 119 1.85 9.02 -2.75
C LEU A 119 1.56 8.41 -4.11
N LYS A 120 2.41 8.71 -5.10
CA LYS A 120 2.39 8.05 -6.41
C LYS A 120 3.52 7.02 -6.45
N LEU A 121 3.16 5.74 -6.35
CA LEU A 121 4.09 4.62 -6.33
C LEU A 121 4.24 4.08 -7.75
N ALA A 122 5.40 4.29 -8.36
CA ALA A 122 5.71 3.81 -9.69
C ALA A 122 6.12 2.33 -9.68
N PHE A 123 5.81 1.63 -10.76
CA PHE A 123 6.27 0.28 -11.07
C PHE A 123 6.53 0.17 -12.59
N PRO A 124 7.19 -0.88 -13.09
CA PRO A 124 7.45 -1.01 -14.52
C PRO A 124 6.16 -0.92 -15.35
N GLY A 125 6.08 0.10 -16.20
CA GLY A 125 4.94 0.34 -17.09
C GLY A 125 3.73 1.04 -16.47
N GLY A 126 3.80 1.49 -15.21
CA GLY A 126 2.64 2.10 -14.57
C GLY A 126 2.90 2.73 -13.20
N TRP A 127 1.81 3.09 -12.52
CA TRP A 127 1.84 3.65 -11.17
C TRP A 127 0.50 3.46 -10.46
N ILE A 128 0.50 3.55 -9.13
CA ILE A 128 -0.70 3.63 -8.29
C ILE A 128 -0.60 4.82 -7.35
N ARG A 129 -1.71 5.52 -7.12
CA ARG A 129 -1.78 6.64 -6.17
C ARG A 129 -2.56 6.24 -4.92
N VAL A 130 -1.90 6.31 -3.78
CA VAL A 130 -2.43 5.87 -2.49
C VAL A 130 -2.18 6.90 -1.40
N LYS A 131 -2.95 6.88 -0.32
CA LYS A 131 -2.66 7.66 0.89
C LYS A 131 -2.79 6.76 2.11
N LEU A 132 -1.82 6.86 3.01
CA LEU A 132 -1.85 6.20 4.31
C LEU A 132 -2.00 7.27 5.39
N HIS A 133 -2.93 7.05 6.32
CA HIS A 133 -3.08 7.88 7.51
C HIS A 133 -3.01 7.00 8.75
N TRP A 134 -1.93 7.18 9.52
CA TRP A 134 -1.70 6.43 10.76
C TRP A 134 -2.47 7.03 11.93
N ILE A 135 -3.14 6.17 12.70
CA ILE A 135 -3.90 6.54 13.90
C ILE A 135 -3.35 5.74 15.08
N ASN A 136 -2.69 6.44 16.00
CA ASN A 136 -2.18 5.85 17.24
C ASN A 136 -3.33 5.36 18.13
N ARG A 137 -3.17 4.19 18.76
CA ARG A 137 -4.12 3.66 19.74
C ARG A 137 -4.24 4.54 20.99
N ASN A 138 -3.13 5.16 21.39
CA ASN A 138 -3.08 6.09 22.50
C ASN A 138 -3.19 7.49 21.89
N GLY A 139 -4.33 8.18 22.01
CA GLY A 139 -4.64 9.48 21.38
C GLY A 139 -3.75 10.68 21.75
N ARG A 140 -2.44 10.50 21.94
CA ARG A 140 -1.46 11.57 22.02
C ARG A 140 -0.82 11.74 20.64
N ASN A 141 -1.18 12.82 19.96
CA ASN A 141 -0.37 13.39 18.89
C ASN A 141 1.00 13.68 19.50
N SER A 142 2.00 12.86 19.22
CA SER A 142 3.39 13.20 19.48
C SER A 142 3.82 14.20 18.42
N ILE A 143 3.58 15.48 18.71
CA ILE A 143 4.22 16.61 18.04
C ILE A 143 5.63 16.65 18.63
N PHE A 144 6.64 16.29 17.83
CA PHE A 144 8.03 16.64 18.07
C PHE A 144 8.59 17.21 16.78
#